data_AF-A0A8K0U3Q7-F1
#
_entry.id   AF-A0A8K0U3Q7-F1
#
_cell.length_a   1.000
_cell.length_b   1.000
_cell.length_c   1.000
_cell.angle_alpha   90.00
_cell.angle_beta   90.00
_cell.angle_gamma   90.00
#
_symmetry.space_group_name_H-M   'P 1'
#
loop_
_entity.id
_entity.type
_entity.pdbx_description
1 polymer ?
#
loop_
_entity_poly.entity_id
_entity_poly.type
_entity_poly.pdbx_seq_one_letter_code
_entity_poly.pdbx_strand_id
1 'polypeptide(L)'
;MRRGSLRFNQLPQTFLSLLHASFAFAQTQQALSLNSISLFTGSAIPNPASFSLPSSSQLTVSVAICSSQASSARFFVSNSTSGFSSSTVPEPSTDNSLEMALENGFGHWTGIISDTGLLIVENLGDPGSFQVSVSNNGSLHEIVDDLPFLGDTTANQVIIFSPPFAPEEIEQPRYPNYTLPLVSSSAPENPPSPPTFNLVLAPLSAQLPSLLQTSCSLLNTSMAGSLISYDLWKRDTEGWRSQWLVDGLTPSTNYTAYVIQDQLKVSGPVYFVTKSAGFPCPLVHSLPYCASTAYAVPLPPPQAPAIAYDATSLPKTISDPLLHYVSNFTAMLLTFACGRDLYSPLQTCADCQYKYLSWLCSVSFPRCSEPVPSPDGNDAQVPLSALQPQPSGVTPRNVFFPTVNYSYASLLPCLETCNAVDRACPNFLGFKCPLPQFNADSSYGVGFIDGTEGGVIEQGKTGTAQDKWGNIWCNGS
;
A
#
# COMPACT_ATOMS: atom_id res chain seq x y z
N MET A 1 49.84 63.36 -40.58
CA MET A 1 48.35 63.27 -40.59
C MET A 1 47.91 62.30 -41.67
N ARG A 2 47.28 61.17 -41.29
CA ARG A 2 46.12 60.55 -41.98
C ARG A 2 45.74 59.27 -41.21
N ARG A 3 44.71 59.39 -40.36
CA ARG A 3 43.96 58.27 -39.76
C ARG A 3 43.08 57.67 -40.85
N GLY A 4 43.22 56.37 -41.13
CA GLY A 4 42.26 55.60 -41.93
C GLY A 4 41.16 55.06 -41.03
N SER A 5 39.94 55.55 -41.22
CA SER A 5 38.72 55.08 -40.55
C SER A 5 38.13 53.91 -41.34
N LEU A 6 38.05 52.72 -40.71
CA LEU A 6 37.32 51.58 -41.23
C LEU A 6 35.82 51.76 -40.89
N ARG A 7 35.00 51.99 -41.92
CA ARG A 7 33.53 51.99 -41.79
C ARG A 7 33.03 50.54 -41.75
N PHE A 8 32.36 50.17 -40.66
CA PHE A 8 31.50 48.99 -40.61
C PHE A 8 30.27 49.21 -41.49
N ASN A 9 30.09 48.38 -42.52
CA ASN A 9 28.85 48.34 -43.30
C ASN A 9 27.73 47.79 -42.41
N GLN A 10 26.69 48.58 -42.22
CA GLN A 10 25.44 48.15 -41.59
C GLN A 10 24.79 47.07 -42.46
N LEU A 11 24.52 45.91 -41.87
CA LEU A 11 23.65 44.89 -42.47
C LEU A 11 22.23 45.48 -42.65
N PRO A 12 21.55 45.17 -43.77
CA PRO A 12 20.21 45.69 -44.04
C PRO A 12 19.22 45.19 -42.97
N GLN A 13 18.39 46.11 -42.44
CA GLN A 13 17.41 45.83 -41.38
C GLN A 13 16.45 44.68 -41.69
N THR A 14 16.24 44.35 -42.97
CA THR A 14 15.44 43.20 -43.43
C THR A 14 16.09 41.86 -43.10
N PHE A 15 17.42 41.77 -43.10
CA PHE A 15 18.15 40.55 -42.73
C PHE A 15 18.17 40.35 -41.21
N LEU A 16 18.23 41.43 -40.44
CA LEU A 16 18.14 41.41 -38.98
C LEU A 16 16.74 41.03 -38.50
N SER A 17 15.69 41.44 -39.21
CA SER A 17 14.29 41.05 -38.91
C SER A 17 13.99 39.60 -39.33
N LEU A 18 14.59 39.10 -40.43
CA LEU A 18 14.53 37.67 -40.79
C LEU A 18 15.31 36.77 -39.80
N LEU A 19 16.44 37.24 -39.27
CA LEU A 19 17.17 36.55 -38.19
C LEU A 19 16.40 36.56 -36.87
N HIS A 20 15.75 37.67 -36.49
CA HIS A 20 14.88 37.70 -35.31
C HIS A 20 13.62 36.83 -35.49
N ALA A 21 13.05 36.77 -36.70
CA ALA A 21 11.92 35.89 -36.99
C ALA A 21 12.30 34.38 -36.99
N SER A 22 13.51 34.04 -37.41
CA SER A 22 14.01 32.66 -37.37
C SER A 22 14.47 32.21 -35.98
N PHE A 23 14.93 33.12 -35.12
CA PHE A 23 15.14 32.82 -33.69
C PHE A 23 13.83 32.77 -32.89
N ALA A 24 12.76 33.46 -33.31
CA ALA A 24 11.45 33.36 -32.67
C ALA A 24 10.72 32.03 -32.99
N PHE A 25 11.05 31.38 -34.10
CA PHE A 25 10.43 30.10 -34.52
C PHE A 25 11.23 28.85 -34.14
N ALA A 26 12.41 28.99 -33.55
CA ALA A 26 13.13 27.87 -32.95
C ALA A 26 12.76 27.72 -31.47
N GLN A 27 11.46 27.60 -31.15
CA GLN A 27 11.09 26.92 -29.91
C GLN A 27 11.52 25.46 -30.09
N THR A 28 12.58 25.05 -29.39
CA THR A 28 12.99 23.65 -29.34
C THR A 28 11.83 22.83 -28.80
N GLN A 29 11.04 22.22 -29.70
CA GLN A 29 9.99 21.28 -29.34
C GLN A 29 10.64 20.14 -28.56
N GLN A 30 10.29 20.03 -27.29
CA GLN A 30 10.87 19.04 -26.40
C GLN A 30 10.18 17.70 -26.68
N ALA A 31 10.97 16.68 -27.01
CA ALA A 31 10.46 15.36 -27.32
C ALA A 31 10.27 14.52 -26.06
N LEU A 32 9.08 13.93 -25.91
CA LEU A 32 8.80 12.97 -24.85
C LEU A 32 9.25 11.57 -25.28
N SER A 33 9.90 10.84 -24.37
CA SER A 33 10.37 9.47 -24.63
C SER A 33 9.42 8.43 -24.05
N LEU A 34 9.40 7.24 -24.66
CA LEU A 34 8.64 6.10 -24.15
C LEU A 34 9.19 5.63 -22.80
N ASN A 35 8.28 5.28 -21.91
CA ASN A 35 8.51 4.73 -20.57
C ASN A 35 9.39 5.65 -19.70
N SER A 36 9.26 6.96 -19.88
CA SER A 36 9.90 7.97 -19.05
C SER A 36 8.88 8.94 -18.44
N ILE A 37 9.29 9.58 -17.35
CA ILE A 37 8.52 10.60 -16.63
C ILE A 37 9.21 11.93 -16.89
N SER A 38 8.46 12.93 -17.32
CA SER A 38 8.94 14.31 -17.49
C SER A 38 8.16 15.25 -16.60
N LEU A 39 8.85 16.11 -15.85
CA LEU A 39 8.27 17.13 -14.97
C LEU A 39 8.46 18.51 -15.59
N PHE A 40 7.38 19.30 -15.64
CA PHE A 40 7.39 20.65 -16.19
C PHE A 40 6.78 21.66 -15.22
N THR A 41 7.26 22.90 -15.30
CA THR A 41 6.78 24.04 -14.51
C THR A 41 6.41 25.20 -15.43
N GLY A 42 5.37 25.98 -15.08
CA GLY A 42 4.84 27.07 -15.90
C GLY A 42 5.86 28.16 -16.21
N SER A 43 6.80 28.43 -15.29
CA SER A 43 7.91 29.35 -15.51
C SER A 43 8.96 28.87 -16.53
N ALA A 44 8.98 27.57 -16.84
CA ALA A 44 9.96 26.93 -17.71
C ALA A 44 9.44 26.61 -19.12
N ILE A 45 8.14 26.80 -19.37
CA ILE A 45 7.50 26.44 -20.64
C ILE A 45 6.67 27.61 -21.19
N PRO A 46 6.53 27.74 -22.52
CA PRO A 46 5.63 28.73 -23.11
C PRO A 46 4.15 28.38 -22.81
N ASN A 47 3.25 29.36 -22.95
CA ASN A 47 1.80 29.13 -22.86
C ASN A 47 1.13 29.62 -24.16
N PRO A 48 0.66 28.72 -25.05
CA PRO A 48 0.66 27.25 -24.93
C PRO A 48 2.06 26.62 -25.07
N ALA A 49 2.25 25.46 -24.43
CA ALA A 49 3.41 24.59 -24.64
C ALA A 49 3.06 23.44 -25.60
N SER A 50 4.02 22.99 -26.40
CA SER A 50 3.87 21.81 -27.25
C SER A 50 5.05 20.86 -27.11
N PHE A 51 4.76 19.57 -27.06
CA PHE A 51 5.71 18.48 -26.88
C PHE A 51 5.50 17.42 -27.96
N SER A 52 6.57 16.92 -28.57
CA SER A 52 6.44 15.87 -29.58
C SER A 52 6.29 14.49 -28.96
N LEU A 53 5.37 13.71 -29.50
CA LEU A 53 5.06 12.35 -29.08
C LEU A 53 5.67 11.33 -30.05
N PRO A 54 6.15 10.18 -29.55
CA PRO A 54 6.69 9.13 -30.39
C PRO A 54 5.58 8.40 -31.16
N SER A 55 5.90 7.96 -32.37
CA SER A 55 5.02 7.12 -33.19
C SER A 55 4.86 5.73 -32.52
N SER A 56 3.62 5.27 -32.36
CA SER A 56 3.32 3.94 -31.84
C SER A 56 1.93 3.49 -32.29
N SER A 57 1.77 2.18 -32.50
CA SER A 57 0.48 1.52 -32.79
C SER A 57 -0.45 1.50 -31.58
N GLN A 58 0.10 1.66 -30.38
CA GLN A 58 -0.63 1.84 -29.14
C GLN A 58 0.22 2.74 -28.23
N LEU A 59 -0.21 3.98 -28.04
CA LEU A 59 0.42 4.96 -27.18
C LEU A 59 -0.56 5.39 -26.11
N THR A 60 -0.12 5.40 -24.86
CA THR A 60 -0.82 6.03 -23.76
C THR A 60 -0.02 7.21 -23.26
N VAL A 61 -0.63 8.40 -23.28
CA VAL A 61 -0.10 9.62 -22.67
C VAL A 61 -0.87 9.82 -21.38
N SER A 62 -0.17 9.94 -20.26
CA SER A 62 -0.79 10.17 -18.96
C SER A 62 -0.19 11.40 -18.30
N VAL A 63 -1.05 12.26 -17.76
CA VAL A 63 -0.69 13.54 -17.15
C VAL A 63 -1.17 13.58 -15.70
N ALA A 64 -0.35 14.20 -14.86
CA ALA A 64 -0.62 14.38 -13.44
C ALA A 64 -0.27 15.82 -13.03
N ILE A 65 -1.25 16.58 -12.58
CA ILE A 65 -1.03 17.93 -12.05
C ILE A 65 -0.36 17.82 -10.68
N CYS A 66 0.74 18.56 -10.48
CA CYS A 66 1.55 18.48 -9.26
C CYS A 66 1.33 19.65 -8.30
N SER A 67 0.69 20.74 -8.75
CA SER A 67 0.41 21.91 -7.92
C SER A 67 -0.99 22.45 -8.15
N SER A 68 -1.60 23.02 -7.10
CA SER A 68 -2.97 23.55 -7.17
C SER A 68 -3.10 24.75 -8.12
N GLN A 69 -2.00 25.45 -8.40
CA GLN A 69 -1.92 26.55 -9.36
C GLN A 69 -2.15 26.09 -10.81
N ALA A 70 -1.99 24.79 -11.08
CA ALA A 70 -2.23 24.16 -12.38
C ALA A 70 -3.63 23.54 -12.52
N SER A 71 -4.55 23.83 -11.60
CA SER A 71 -5.93 23.27 -11.62
C SER A 71 -6.75 23.67 -12.85
N SER A 72 -6.43 24.79 -13.52
CA SER A 72 -7.06 25.22 -14.77
C SER A 72 -6.36 24.71 -16.03
N ALA A 73 -5.32 23.88 -15.88
CA ALA A 73 -4.55 23.39 -17.01
C ALA A 73 -5.41 22.50 -17.91
N ARG A 74 -5.23 22.65 -19.22
CA ARG A 74 -5.90 21.83 -20.24
C ARG A 74 -4.86 21.14 -21.09
N PHE A 75 -5.13 19.89 -21.43
CA PHE A 75 -4.19 19.05 -22.16
C PHE A 75 -4.86 18.47 -23.39
N PHE A 76 -4.23 18.62 -24.55
CA PHE A 76 -4.75 18.15 -25.82
C PHE A 76 -3.74 17.24 -26.52
N VAL A 77 -4.21 16.14 -27.10
CA VAL A 77 -3.39 15.26 -27.93
C VAL A 77 -3.85 15.41 -29.38
N SER A 78 -2.91 15.68 -30.29
CA SER A 78 -3.17 15.77 -31.73
C SER A 78 -2.27 14.80 -32.51
N ASN A 79 -2.81 14.25 -33.59
CA ASN A 79 -2.09 13.44 -34.57
C ASN A 79 -1.67 14.27 -35.82
N SER A 80 -1.88 15.59 -35.81
CA SER A 80 -1.49 16.49 -36.90
C SER A 80 -0.21 17.26 -36.58
N THR A 81 0.64 17.46 -37.59
CA THR A 81 1.89 18.22 -37.52
C THR A 81 1.71 19.73 -37.72
N SER A 82 0.48 20.20 -37.99
CA SER A 82 0.17 21.61 -38.14
C SER A 82 0.22 22.29 -36.78
N GLY A 83 1.33 22.97 -36.50
CA GLY A 83 1.50 23.76 -35.29
C GLY A 83 0.31 24.72 -35.09
N PHE A 84 -0.27 24.68 -33.90
CA PHE A 84 -1.34 25.59 -33.49
C PHE A 84 -0.85 27.04 -33.62
N SER A 85 -1.53 27.84 -34.46
CA SER A 85 -1.35 29.28 -34.42
C SER A 85 -2.00 29.81 -33.14
N SER A 86 -1.16 30.29 -32.22
CA SER A 86 -1.54 31.09 -31.05
C SER A 86 -2.70 32.04 -31.38
N SER A 87 -3.94 31.71 -30.99
CA SER A 87 -5.03 32.65 -30.64
C SER A 87 -6.42 32.01 -30.60
N THR A 88 -6.63 30.76 -31.03
CA THR A 88 -7.97 30.17 -31.06
C THR A 88 -8.02 28.85 -30.31
N VAL A 89 -8.82 28.83 -29.24
CA VAL A 89 -9.30 27.61 -28.58
C VAL A 89 -9.77 26.66 -29.67
N PRO A 90 -9.29 25.41 -29.75
CA PRO A 90 -9.86 24.45 -30.68
C PRO A 90 -11.34 24.28 -30.33
N GLU A 91 -12.21 24.71 -31.25
CA GLU A 91 -13.58 24.21 -31.23
C GLU A 91 -13.51 22.69 -31.44
N PRO A 92 -14.32 21.89 -30.72
CA PRO A 92 -14.28 20.43 -30.75
C PRO A 92 -14.67 19.80 -32.11
N SER A 93 -14.72 20.59 -33.19
CA SER A 93 -15.26 20.18 -34.49
C SER A 93 -14.36 20.46 -35.71
N THR A 94 -13.20 21.13 -35.56
CA THR A 94 -12.40 21.53 -36.73
C THR A 94 -10.94 21.07 -36.75
N ASP A 95 -10.37 20.60 -35.64
CA ASP A 95 -8.98 20.15 -35.59
C ASP A 95 -8.89 18.76 -34.93
N ASN A 96 -8.03 17.88 -35.42
CA ASN A 96 -7.87 16.48 -34.96
C ASN A 96 -7.25 16.35 -33.55
N SER A 97 -7.53 17.32 -32.67
CA SER A 97 -7.06 17.38 -31.29
C SER A 97 -8.14 16.90 -30.31
N LEU A 98 -7.77 16.00 -29.41
CA LEU A 98 -8.65 15.44 -28.39
C LEU A 98 -8.20 15.93 -27.01
N GLU A 99 -9.12 16.52 -26.25
CA GLU A 99 -8.85 16.98 -24.88
C GLU A 99 -8.85 15.81 -23.90
N MET A 100 -7.86 15.77 -23.02
CA MET A 100 -7.83 14.83 -21.90
C MET A 100 -8.68 15.38 -20.76
N ALA A 101 -9.75 14.64 -20.41
CA ALA A 101 -10.50 14.93 -19.21
C ALA A 101 -9.63 14.63 -17.98
N LEU A 102 -9.58 15.59 -17.04
CA LEU A 102 -8.86 15.42 -15.79
C LEU A 102 -9.84 15.09 -14.67
N GLU A 103 -9.55 14.04 -13.93
CA GLU A 103 -10.26 13.65 -12.71
C GLU A 103 -9.24 13.63 -11.55
N ASN A 104 -9.52 14.37 -10.48
CA ASN A 104 -8.62 14.51 -9.32
C ASN A 104 -7.17 14.92 -9.66
N GLY A 105 -6.98 15.66 -10.76
CA GLY A 105 -5.66 16.11 -11.25
C GLY A 105 -4.95 15.13 -12.16
N PHE A 106 -5.55 13.97 -12.44
CA PHE A 106 -5.03 12.93 -13.31
C PHE A 106 -5.84 12.85 -14.61
N GLY A 107 -5.19 12.60 -15.74
CA GLY A 107 -5.87 12.29 -16.99
C GLY A 107 -4.99 11.44 -17.89
N HIS A 108 -5.61 10.70 -18.79
CA HIS A 108 -4.89 9.93 -19.79
C HIS A 108 -5.61 9.91 -21.13
N TRP A 109 -4.83 9.64 -22.17
CA TRP A 109 -5.31 9.37 -23.52
C TRP A 109 -4.61 8.13 -24.05
N THR A 110 -5.35 7.25 -24.70
CA THR A 110 -4.80 6.08 -25.39
C THR A 110 -5.24 6.08 -26.84
N GLY A 111 -4.31 5.87 -27.76
CA GLY A 111 -4.62 5.80 -29.18
C GLY A 111 -3.41 5.49 -30.05
N ILE A 112 -3.58 5.72 -31.35
CA ILE A 112 -2.56 5.45 -32.36
C ILE A 112 -1.93 6.77 -32.78
N ILE A 113 -0.60 6.82 -32.86
CA ILE A 113 0.15 7.93 -33.45
C ILE A 113 1.01 7.36 -34.58
N SER A 114 0.59 7.61 -35.82
CA SER A 114 1.20 7.04 -37.02
C SER A 114 2.46 7.77 -37.46
N ASP A 115 2.50 9.09 -37.26
CA ASP A 115 3.62 9.97 -37.63
C ASP A 115 4.13 10.70 -36.38
N THR A 116 4.12 12.02 -36.38
CA THR A 116 4.49 12.87 -35.24
C THR A 116 3.24 13.40 -34.56
N GLY A 117 2.95 12.88 -33.37
CA GLY A 117 1.89 13.42 -32.51
C GLY A 117 2.38 14.60 -31.68
N LEU A 118 1.45 15.40 -31.18
CA LEU A 118 1.72 16.54 -30.31
C LEU A 118 0.88 16.44 -29.04
N LEU A 119 1.52 16.66 -27.90
CA LEU A 119 0.84 17.02 -26.65
C LEU A 119 0.91 18.54 -26.49
N ILE A 120 -0.25 19.17 -26.33
CA ILE A 120 -0.39 20.61 -26.15
C ILE A 120 -0.89 20.86 -24.73
N VAL A 121 -0.28 21.84 -24.05
CA VAL A 121 -0.63 22.23 -22.68
C VAL A 121 -0.96 23.71 -22.65
N GLU A 122 -2.14 24.03 -22.10
CA GLU A 122 -2.66 25.39 -21.97
C GLU A 122 -2.99 25.71 -20.51
N ASN A 123 -2.93 26.99 -20.13
CA ASN A 123 -3.44 27.51 -18.86
C ASN A 123 -2.85 26.83 -17.60
N LEU A 124 -1.59 26.40 -17.67
CA LEU A 124 -0.88 25.77 -16.55
C LEU A 124 -0.72 26.70 -15.33
N GLY A 125 -0.74 28.03 -15.53
CA GLY A 125 -0.47 29.01 -14.47
C GLY A 125 1.00 29.03 -14.02
N ASP A 126 1.39 30.02 -13.23
CA ASP A 126 2.73 30.16 -12.65
C ASP A 126 2.62 30.39 -11.13
N PRO A 127 3.26 29.59 -10.26
CA PRO A 127 4.13 28.43 -10.52
C PRO A 127 3.36 27.10 -10.61
N GLY A 128 2.55 26.93 -11.65
CA GLY A 128 1.90 25.66 -11.96
C GLY A 128 2.91 24.58 -12.36
N SER A 129 2.67 23.32 -12.00
CA SER A 129 3.52 22.20 -12.41
C SER A 129 2.72 20.92 -12.69
N PHE A 130 3.25 20.11 -13.60
CA PHE A 130 2.66 18.82 -13.96
C PHE A 130 3.73 17.82 -14.38
N GLN A 131 3.42 16.54 -14.23
CA GLN A 131 4.15 15.42 -14.78
C GLN A 131 3.42 14.87 -16.00
N VAL A 132 4.18 14.40 -16.97
CA VAL A 132 3.69 13.63 -18.10
C VAL A 132 4.54 12.38 -18.26
N SER A 133 3.88 11.30 -18.63
CA SER A 133 4.56 10.08 -19.04
C SER A 133 3.89 9.48 -20.27
N VAL A 134 4.69 8.80 -21.07
CA VAL A 134 4.28 8.21 -22.34
C VAL A 134 4.66 6.73 -22.32
N SER A 135 3.73 5.84 -22.62
CA SER A 135 3.92 4.39 -22.52
C SER A 135 3.22 3.65 -23.64
N ASN A 136 3.71 2.46 -23.97
CA ASN A 136 3.06 1.51 -24.88
C ASN A 136 2.36 0.35 -24.14
N ASN A 137 2.39 0.35 -22.81
CA ASN A 137 1.85 -0.71 -21.96
C ASN A 137 0.83 -0.17 -20.94
N GLY A 138 -0.08 0.69 -21.41
CA GLY A 138 -1.10 1.34 -20.58
C GLY A 138 -0.63 2.60 -19.85
N SER A 139 -1.50 3.16 -19.02
CA SER A 139 -1.21 4.37 -18.24
C SER A 139 -0.19 4.08 -17.14
N LEU A 140 0.78 4.98 -16.96
CA LEU A 140 1.76 4.85 -15.88
C LEU A 140 1.33 5.57 -14.60
N HIS A 141 0.77 6.78 -14.73
CA HIS A 141 0.09 7.43 -13.63
C HIS A 141 -1.28 6.76 -13.44
N GLU A 142 -1.64 6.44 -12.20
CA GLU A 142 -2.84 5.67 -11.89
C GLU A 142 -3.23 5.89 -10.43
N ILE A 143 -4.53 5.93 -10.14
CA ILE A 143 -5.05 5.75 -8.78
C ILE A 143 -5.45 4.28 -8.69
N VAL A 144 -4.78 3.53 -7.82
CA VAL A 144 -4.93 2.08 -7.70
C VAL A 144 -5.96 1.77 -6.62
N ASP A 145 -6.84 0.81 -6.91
CA ASP A 145 -7.89 0.39 -5.98
C ASP A 145 -7.35 -0.39 -4.76
N ASP A 146 -6.21 -1.07 -4.92
CA ASP A 146 -5.54 -1.74 -3.82
C ASP A 146 -5.10 -0.73 -2.77
N LEU A 147 -5.62 -0.85 -1.55
CA LEU A 147 -5.35 0.06 -0.46
C LEU A 147 -4.08 -0.33 0.33
N PRO A 148 -3.40 0.64 0.96
CA PRO A 148 -2.40 0.34 1.98
C PRO A 148 -3.04 -0.47 3.11
N PHE A 149 -2.29 -1.38 3.72
CA PHE A 149 -2.80 -2.20 4.81
C PHE A 149 -2.32 -1.63 6.16
N LEU A 150 -3.26 -1.28 7.04
CA LEU A 150 -2.96 -0.89 8.41
C LEU A 150 -2.71 -2.15 9.25
N GLY A 151 -1.51 -2.28 9.82
CA GLY A 151 -1.24 -3.34 10.80
C GLY A 151 -1.90 -3.00 12.14
N ASP A 152 -1.38 -1.97 12.82
CA ASP A 152 -1.95 -1.45 14.07
C ASP A 152 -1.32 -0.10 14.46
N THR A 153 -1.86 0.51 15.51
CA THR A 153 -1.36 1.75 16.13
C THR A 153 -1.01 1.57 17.60
N THR A 154 -0.20 2.47 18.15
CA THR A 154 -0.10 2.70 19.61
C THR A 154 -0.54 4.14 19.90
N ALA A 155 -0.18 4.66 21.08
CA ALA A 155 -0.37 6.07 21.40
C ALA A 155 0.35 7.01 20.41
N ASN A 156 1.51 6.60 19.89
CA ASN A 156 2.39 7.48 19.11
C ASN A 156 3.05 6.78 17.91
N GLN A 157 2.77 5.51 17.68
CA GLN A 157 3.32 4.74 16.58
C GLN A 157 2.22 4.19 15.68
N VAL A 158 2.61 3.87 14.44
CA VAL A 158 1.80 3.09 13.50
C VAL A 158 2.70 2.16 12.71
N ILE A 159 2.19 0.97 12.44
CA ILE A 159 2.74 0.07 11.44
C ILE A 159 1.77 -0.03 10.28
N ILE A 160 2.24 0.32 9.08
CA ILE A 160 1.45 0.35 7.85
C ILE A 160 2.23 -0.32 6.73
N PHE A 161 1.52 -0.90 5.79
CA PHE A 161 2.05 -1.69 4.70
C PHE A 161 1.58 -1.16 3.35
N SER A 162 2.39 -1.38 2.31
CA SER A 162 1.98 -1.12 0.93
C SER A 162 0.88 -2.09 0.51
N PRO A 163 0.18 -1.82 -0.60
CA PRO A 163 -0.45 -2.87 -1.38
C PRO A 163 0.47 -4.09 -1.59
N PRO A 164 -0.07 -5.31 -1.68
CA PRO A 164 0.74 -6.49 -1.91
C PRO A 164 1.30 -6.50 -3.34
N PHE A 165 2.50 -7.04 -3.49
CA PHE A 165 3.13 -7.26 -4.79
C PHE A 165 3.86 -8.60 -4.78
N ALA A 166 4.15 -9.16 -5.96
CA ALA A 166 4.80 -10.46 -6.10
C ALA A 166 4.12 -11.56 -5.24
N PRO A 167 2.84 -11.88 -5.52
CA PRO A 167 2.18 -13.02 -4.88
C PRO A 167 2.98 -14.29 -5.15
N GLU A 168 3.10 -15.14 -4.13
CA GLU A 168 3.88 -16.36 -4.23
C GLU A 168 3.01 -17.55 -3.82
N GLU A 169 2.99 -18.56 -4.68
CA GLU A 169 2.30 -19.80 -4.38
C GLU A 169 3.08 -20.57 -3.30
N ILE A 170 2.35 -21.25 -2.41
CA ILE A 170 2.97 -22.12 -1.41
C ILE A 170 3.66 -23.27 -2.15
N GLU A 171 4.98 -23.40 -1.97
CA GLU A 171 5.74 -24.48 -2.58
C GLU A 171 5.24 -25.85 -2.11
N GLN A 172 4.80 -26.65 -3.08
CA GLN A 172 4.22 -27.96 -2.82
C GLN A 172 5.31 -29.04 -2.80
N PRO A 173 5.29 -29.96 -1.82
CA PRO A 173 6.20 -31.10 -1.81
C PRO A 173 5.98 -31.93 -3.08
N ARG A 174 7.05 -32.27 -3.80
CA ARG A 174 7.00 -33.02 -5.06
C ARG A 174 8.22 -33.88 -5.25
N TYR A 175 8.08 -35.00 -5.95
CA TYR A 175 9.23 -35.87 -6.25
C TYR A 175 10.40 -35.08 -6.86
N PRO A 176 11.66 -35.30 -6.44
CA PRO A 176 12.11 -36.25 -5.41
C PRO A 176 12.11 -35.69 -3.98
N ASN A 177 11.74 -34.43 -3.77
CA ASN A 177 11.79 -33.75 -2.48
C ASN A 177 10.40 -33.59 -1.83
N TYR A 178 10.11 -34.46 -0.86
CA TYR A 178 8.85 -34.45 -0.11
C TYR A 178 8.92 -33.65 1.21
N THR A 179 9.91 -32.77 1.37
CA THR A 179 9.99 -31.91 2.56
C THR A 179 8.96 -30.80 2.50
N LEU A 180 8.43 -30.42 3.66
CA LEU A 180 7.66 -29.19 3.83
C LEU A 180 8.60 -28.03 4.22
N PRO A 181 8.22 -26.78 3.93
CA PRO A 181 8.96 -25.61 4.39
C PRO A 181 9.18 -25.65 5.90
N LEU A 182 10.42 -25.47 6.33
CA LEU A 182 10.73 -25.32 7.75
C LEU A 182 10.39 -23.90 8.17
N VAL A 183 9.78 -23.75 9.36
CA VAL A 183 9.60 -22.44 9.96
C VAL A 183 10.97 -21.92 10.38
N SER A 184 11.42 -20.83 9.73
CA SER A 184 12.70 -20.20 10.02
C SER A 184 12.55 -19.03 10.99
N SER A 185 13.60 -18.80 11.78
CA SER A 185 13.79 -17.55 12.51
C SER A 185 14.37 -16.43 11.64
N SER A 186 14.83 -16.75 10.43
CA SER A 186 15.35 -15.79 9.46
C SER A 186 14.26 -15.32 8.49
N ALA A 187 14.30 -14.04 8.12
CA ALA A 187 13.45 -13.51 7.07
C ALA A 187 13.76 -14.17 5.71
N PRO A 188 12.76 -14.32 4.82
CA PRO A 188 12.97 -14.78 3.47
C PRO A 188 13.81 -13.78 2.66
N GLU A 189 14.45 -14.25 1.58
CA GLU A 189 15.19 -13.38 0.66
C GLU A 189 14.23 -12.46 -0.09
N ASN A 190 14.63 -11.20 -0.26
CA ASN A 190 13.85 -10.21 -0.97
C ASN A 190 13.63 -10.60 -2.44
N PRO A 191 12.49 -10.21 -3.05
CA PRO A 191 12.26 -10.44 -4.48
C PRO A 191 13.29 -9.67 -5.32
N PRO A 192 13.64 -10.16 -6.52
CA PRO A 192 14.77 -9.64 -7.30
C PRO A 192 14.57 -8.20 -7.83
N SER A 193 13.33 -7.78 -8.01
CA SER A 193 12.96 -6.47 -8.58
C SER A 193 11.72 -5.92 -7.85
N PRO A 194 11.85 -5.51 -6.59
CA PRO A 194 10.73 -4.95 -5.85
C PRO A 194 10.36 -3.56 -6.40
N PRO A 195 9.08 -3.23 -6.54
CA PRO A 195 8.66 -1.86 -6.80
C PRO A 195 9.05 -0.95 -5.64
N THR A 196 9.20 0.33 -5.95
CA THR A 196 9.53 1.36 -4.96
C THR A 196 8.27 1.95 -4.37
N PHE A 197 8.22 2.12 -3.05
CA PHE A 197 7.08 2.70 -2.39
C PHE A 197 7.46 3.86 -1.48
N ASN A 198 6.64 4.92 -1.51
CA ASN A 198 6.71 6.05 -0.59
C ASN A 198 5.43 6.15 0.21
N LEU A 199 5.55 6.20 1.54
CA LEU A 199 4.43 6.51 2.43
C LEU A 199 4.23 8.03 2.47
N VAL A 200 2.98 8.48 2.37
CA VAL A 200 2.57 9.85 2.71
C VAL A 200 1.58 9.73 3.86
N LEU A 201 1.86 10.39 4.97
CA LEU A 201 1.07 10.26 6.19
C LEU A 201 0.92 11.62 6.84
N ALA A 202 -0.30 12.04 7.13
CA ALA A 202 -0.57 13.32 7.79
C ALA A 202 -1.82 13.24 8.69
N PRO A 203 -1.95 14.10 9.71
CA PRO A 203 -3.20 14.22 10.45
C PRO A 203 -4.33 14.70 9.53
N LEU A 204 -5.58 14.34 9.83
CA LEU A 204 -6.73 14.78 9.03
C LEU A 204 -6.88 16.31 8.91
N SER A 205 -6.36 17.05 9.88
CA SER A 205 -6.30 18.52 9.84
C SER A 205 -5.46 19.08 8.68
N ALA A 206 -4.55 18.26 8.11
CA ALA A 206 -3.79 18.62 6.92
C ALA A 206 -4.62 18.51 5.62
N GLN A 207 -5.84 17.96 5.68
CA GLN A 207 -6.79 17.88 4.56
C GLN A 207 -6.24 17.23 3.28
N LEU A 208 -5.35 16.22 3.40
CA LEU A 208 -4.78 15.51 2.25
C LEU A 208 -5.81 15.03 1.20
N PRO A 209 -7.01 14.51 1.57
CA PRO A 209 -8.02 14.11 0.58
C PRO A 209 -8.59 15.27 -0.25
N SER A 210 -8.40 16.52 0.17
CA SER A 210 -8.81 17.70 -0.60
C SER A 210 -7.75 18.16 -1.61
N LEU A 211 -6.53 17.61 -1.54
CA LEU A 211 -5.48 17.86 -2.52
C LEU A 211 -5.73 17.03 -3.79
N LEU A 212 -4.99 17.36 -4.85
CA LEU A 212 -4.95 16.54 -6.05
C LEU A 212 -4.36 15.18 -5.70
N GLN A 213 -5.02 14.10 -6.13
CA GLN A 213 -4.66 12.71 -5.81
C GLN A 213 -3.61 12.18 -6.77
N THR A 214 -2.65 13.03 -7.12
CA THR A 214 -1.52 12.71 -7.99
C THR A 214 -0.27 12.48 -7.14
N SER A 215 0.59 11.58 -7.61
CA SER A 215 1.82 11.22 -6.88
C SER A 215 2.69 12.43 -6.58
N CYS A 216 2.94 13.28 -7.58
CA CYS A 216 3.79 14.45 -7.43
C CYS A 216 3.20 15.56 -6.54
N SER A 217 1.87 15.69 -6.46
CA SER A 217 1.23 16.60 -5.51
C SER A 217 1.37 16.07 -4.08
N LEU A 218 1.08 14.79 -3.87
CA LEU A 218 1.11 14.17 -2.55
C LEU A 218 2.54 14.05 -1.97
N LEU A 219 3.54 13.71 -2.79
CA LEU A 219 4.95 13.62 -2.38
C LEU A 219 5.54 14.96 -1.88
N ASN A 220 4.93 16.09 -2.22
CA ASN A 220 5.36 17.39 -1.74
C ASN A 220 4.84 17.71 -0.32
N THR A 221 4.06 16.81 0.28
CA THR A 221 3.55 16.97 1.64
C THR A 221 4.57 16.47 2.66
N SER A 222 4.77 17.23 3.75
CA SER A 222 5.51 16.76 4.91
C SER A 222 4.83 15.55 5.55
N MET A 223 5.58 14.45 5.73
CA MET A 223 5.14 13.30 6.51
C MET A 223 5.04 13.67 8.01
N ALA A 224 3.98 13.23 8.68
CA ALA A 224 3.86 13.33 10.12
C ALA A 224 4.60 12.18 10.82
N GLY A 225 5.21 12.50 11.97
CA GLY A 225 6.05 11.56 12.69
C GLY A 225 7.43 11.38 12.05
N SER A 226 8.15 10.37 12.53
CA SER A 226 9.49 9.98 12.10
C SER A 226 9.46 8.54 11.64
N LEU A 227 10.01 8.27 10.45
CA LEU A 227 10.19 6.92 9.95
C LEU A 227 11.30 6.21 10.75
N ILE A 228 10.95 5.09 11.40
CA ILE A 228 11.85 4.32 12.25
C ILE A 228 12.47 3.15 11.48
N SER A 229 11.65 2.41 10.74
CA SER A 229 12.12 1.35 9.86
C SER A 229 11.29 1.25 8.59
N TYR A 230 11.95 0.78 7.53
CA TYR A 230 11.39 0.48 6.23
C TYR A 230 12.00 -0.81 5.72
N ASP A 231 11.20 -1.85 5.59
CA ASP A 231 11.65 -3.19 5.19
C ASP A 231 10.68 -3.80 4.19
N LEU A 232 11.19 -4.67 3.32
CA LEU A 232 10.34 -5.56 2.54
C LEU A 232 9.93 -6.73 3.41
N TRP A 233 8.63 -7.02 3.44
CA TRP A 233 8.05 -7.99 4.35
C TRP A 233 7.07 -8.91 3.63
N LYS A 234 7.35 -10.22 3.66
CA LYS A 234 6.43 -11.25 3.18
C LYS A 234 5.44 -11.57 4.29
N ARG A 235 4.29 -10.88 4.29
CA ARG A 235 3.28 -10.99 5.37
C ARG A 235 2.45 -12.27 5.27
N ASP A 236 2.04 -12.64 4.06
CA ASP A 236 1.05 -13.69 3.79
C ASP A 236 1.11 -14.15 2.31
N THR A 237 0.12 -14.93 1.87
CA THR A 237 0.02 -15.46 0.49
C THR A 237 -0.34 -14.41 -0.57
N GLU A 238 -0.79 -13.22 -0.19
CA GLU A 238 -1.04 -12.13 -1.15
C GLU A 238 0.29 -11.56 -1.69
N GLY A 239 1.39 -11.78 -0.98
CA GLY A 239 2.74 -11.52 -1.46
C GLY A 239 3.58 -10.66 -0.51
N TRP A 240 4.55 -9.99 -1.11
CA TRP A 240 5.44 -9.04 -0.45
C TRP A 240 4.76 -7.69 -0.28
N ARG A 241 5.13 -6.99 0.78
CA ARG A 241 4.70 -5.62 1.07
C ARG A 241 5.90 -4.82 1.57
N SER A 242 5.93 -3.53 1.31
CA SER A 242 6.78 -2.63 2.09
C SER A 242 6.13 -2.39 3.45
N GLN A 243 6.88 -2.55 4.53
CA GLN A 243 6.46 -2.31 5.90
C GLN A 243 7.12 -1.04 6.43
N TRP A 244 6.33 -0.07 6.89
CA TRP A 244 6.82 1.13 7.57
C TRP A 244 6.42 1.10 9.04
N LEU A 245 7.40 1.31 9.92
CA LEU A 245 7.16 1.67 11.32
C LEU A 245 7.41 3.17 11.48
N VAL A 246 6.38 3.92 11.85
CA VAL A 246 6.45 5.36 12.09
C VAL A 246 6.19 5.64 13.57
N ASP A 247 6.98 6.53 14.17
CA ASP A 247 6.85 6.99 15.56
C ASP A 247 6.67 8.51 15.63
N GLY A 248 6.42 9.06 16.81
CA GLY A 248 6.26 10.51 17.02
C GLY A 248 4.91 11.05 16.55
N LEU A 249 3.91 10.19 16.39
CA LEU A 249 2.52 10.59 16.18
C LEU A 249 1.91 11.11 17.50
N THR A 250 0.87 11.92 17.37
CA THR A 250 0.13 12.47 18.52
C THR A 250 -0.94 11.47 18.95
N PRO A 251 -1.09 11.17 20.25
CA PRO A 251 -2.16 10.30 20.75
C PRO A 251 -3.57 10.78 20.42
N SER A 252 -4.52 9.85 20.34
CA SER A 252 -5.96 10.12 20.09
C SER A 252 -6.21 11.02 18.88
N THR A 253 -5.40 10.87 17.83
CA THR A 253 -5.44 11.74 16.64
C THR A 253 -5.81 10.92 15.41
N ASN A 254 -6.68 11.49 14.57
CA ASN A 254 -7.06 10.90 13.30
C ASN A 254 -6.02 11.24 12.23
N TYR A 255 -5.53 10.20 11.55
CA TYR A 255 -4.56 10.30 10.48
C TYR A 255 -5.12 9.74 9.18
N THR A 256 -4.52 10.17 8.08
CA THR A 256 -4.72 9.60 6.77
C THR A 256 -3.39 9.27 6.14
N ALA A 257 -3.35 8.17 5.39
CA ALA A 257 -2.18 7.73 4.67
C ALA A 257 -2.48 7.36 3.22
N TYR A 258 -1.49 7.62 2.38
CA TYR A 258 -1.40 7.18 0.99
C TYR A 258 -0.08 6.46 0.80
N VAL A 259 -0.06 5.50 -0.12
CA VAL A 259 1.16 4.86 -0.59
C VAL A 259 1.33 5.17 -2.07
N ILE A 260 2.52 5.61 -2.43
CA ILE A 260 2.87 5.97 -3.81
C ILE A 260 3.85 4.92 -4.31
N GLN A 261 3.45 4.19 -5.34
CA GLN A 261 4.27 3.19 -6.00
C GLN A 261 4.95 3.77 -7.24
N ASP A 262 6.26 3.54 -7.36
CA ASP A 262 7.09 3.91 -8.50
C ASP A 262 6.95 5.37 -8.93
N GLN A 263 6.70 6.26 -7.95
CA GLN A 263 6.47 7.69 -8.11
C GLN A 263 5.26 8.08 -8.97
N LEU A 264 4.41 7.14 -9.39
CA LEU A 264 3.36 7.38 -10.38
C LEU A 264 1.98 6.90 -9.93
N LYS A 265 1.94 5.79 -9.22
CA LYS A 265 0.70 5.15 -8.82
C LYS A 265 0.35 5.51 -7.38
N VAL A 266 -0.87 5.97 -7.15
CA VAL A 266 -1.34 6.41 -5.83
C VAL A 266 -2.35 5.40 -5.30
N SER A 267 -2.14 4.96 -4.07
CA SER A 267 -3.03 4.04 -3.35
C SER A 267 -3.46 4.69 -2.04
N GLY A 268 -4.78 4.70 -1.76
CA GLY A 268 -5.39 5.36 -0.61
C GLY A 268 -6.59 6.24 -0.99
N PRO A 269 -7.15 7.02 -0.05
CA PRO A 269 -6.73 7.14 1.34
C PRO A 269 -7.09 5.93 2.19
N VAL A 270 -6.26 5.64 3.19
CA VAL A 270 -6.67 4.91 4.39
C VAL A 270 -6.67 5.84 5.59
N TYR A 271 -7.57 5.57 6.53
CA TYR A 271 -7.72 6.34 7.74
C TYR A 271 -7.46 5.46 8.96
N PHE A 272 -6.87 6.06 9.99
CA PHE A 272 -6.63 5.38 11.25
C PHE A 272 -6.55 6.37 12.40
N VAL A 273 -6.67 5.85 13.62
CA VAL A 273 -6.55 6.62 14.85
C VAL A 273 -5.42 6.06 15.71
N THR A 274 -4.57 6.95 16.20
CA THR A 274 -3.63 6.60 17.28
C THR A 274 -4.38 6.42 18.59
N LYS A 275 -3.96 5.43 19.37
CA LYS A 275 -4.62 5.10 20.64
C LYS A 275 -4.41 6.20 21.69
N SER A 276 -5.11 6.11 22.82
CA SER A 276 -4.94 7.06 23.92
C SER A 276 -3.50 7.12 24.43
N ALA A 277 -3.12 8.26 25.00
CA ALA A 277 -1.76 8.51 25.51
C ALA A 277 -1.33 7.50 26.59
N GLY A 278 -2.28 6.85 27.27
CA GLY A 278 -2.04 5.83 28.29
C GLY A 278 -1.99 4.40 27.76
N PHE A 279 -2.11 4.19 26.44
CA PHE A 279 -2.12 2.85 25.86
C PHE A 279 -0.77 2.12 26.10
N PRO A 280 -0.76 0.97 26.79
CA PRO A 280 0.47 0.42 27.37
C PRO A 280 1.19 -0.60 26.48
N CYS A 281 0.53 -1.15 25.46
CA CYS A 281 1.04 -2.28 24.70
C CYS A 281 1.99 -1.83 23.57
N PRO A 282 3.22 -2.35 23.49
CA PRO A 282 4.13 -2.08 22.38
C PRO A 282 3.74 -2.86 21.12
N LEU A 283 4.18 -2.37 19.96
CA LEU A 283 4.07 -3.08 18.68
C LEU A 283 5.01 -4.29 18.66
N VAL A 284 4.54 -5.38 18.06
CA VAL A 284 5.34 -6.54 17.67
C VAL A 284 5.20 -6.70 16.16
N HIS A 285 6.33 -6.77 15.46
CA HIS A 285 6.36 -6.89 14.00
C HIS A 285 7.57 -7.69 13.52
N SER A 286 7.73 -7.84 12.20
CA SER A 286 8.90 -8.47 11.59
C SER A 286 9.28 -9.83 12.20
N LEU A 287 8.29 -10.71 12.44
CA LEU A 287 8.49 -12.07 12.95
C LEU A 287 8.45 -13.08 11.78
N PRO A 288 9.57 -13.65 11.30
CA PRO A 288 9.55 -14.53 10.12
C PRO A 288 8.69 -15.78 10.28
N TYR A 289 8.56 -16.26 11.52
CA TYR A 289 7.74 -17.41 11.88
C TYR A 289 6.27 -17.07 12.12
N CYS A 290 5.91 -15.79 12.29
CA CYS A 290 4.54 -15.32 12.46
C CYS A 290 4.37 -14.01 11.68
N ALA A 291 4.51 -14.09 10.36
CA ALA A 291 4.70 -12.91 9.52
C ALA A 291 3.52 -11.92 9.51
N SER A 292 2.32 -12.39 9.85
CA SER A 292 1.12 -11.56 9.93
C SER A 292 0.99 -10.83 11.27
N THR A 293 1.83 -11.15 12.27
CA THR A 293 1.90 -10.41 13.54
C THR A 293 2.58 -9.06 13.29
N ALA A 294 1.77 -8.01 13.24
CA ALA A 294 2.18 -6.64 12.99
C ALA A 294 1.28 -5.69 13.79
N TYR A 295 1.14 -5.95 15.08
CA TYR A 295 0.15 -5.29 15.94
C TYR A 295 0.62 -5.14 17.39
N ALA A 296 -0.13 -4.39 18.20
CA ALA A 296 0.19 -4.20 19.60
C ALA A 296 -0.08 -5.48 20.41
N VAL A 297 0.84 -5.88 21.27
CA VAL A 297 0.79 -7.13 22.05
C VAL A 297 1.01 -6.83 23.53
N PRO A 298 0.34 -7.53 24.48
CA PRO A 298 0.46 -7.25 25.91
C PRO A 298 1.82 -7.72 26.46
N LEU A 299 2.86 -6.95 26.17
CA LEU A 299 4.22 -7.10 26.67
C LEU A 299 4.62 -5.89 27.52
N PRO A 300 5.60 -6.03 28.43
CA PRO A 300 6.29 -4.87 28.98
C PRO A 300 6.90 -4.01 27.86
N PRO A 301 7.19 -2.72 28.08
CA PRO A 301 7.90 -1.92 27.10
C PRO A 301 9.26 -2.56 26.72
N PRO A 302 9.65 -2.51 25.44
CA PRO A 302 10.95 -3.00 25.00
C PRO A 302 12.09 -2.24 25.68
N GLN A 303 13.26 -2.88 25.78
CA GLN A 303 14.45 -2.24 26.33
C GLN A 303 14.95 -1.17 25.38
N ALA A 304 15.17 0.05 25.89
CA ALA A 304 15.75 1.13 25.11
C ALA A 304 17.09 0.70 24.48
N PRO A 305 17.38 1.07 23.23
CA PRO A 305 16.68 2.08 22.42
C PRO A 305 15.51 1.54 21.58
N ALA A 306 15.18 0.25 21.68
CA ALA A 306 14.08 -0.32 20.93
C ALA A 306 12.74 0.28 21.40
N ILE A 307 11.88 0.60 20.44
CA ILE A 307 10.56 1.19 20.68
C ILE A 307 9.41 0.25 20.30
N ALA A 308 9.74 -0.88 19.68
CA ALA A 308 8.87 -1.99 19.30
C ALA A 308 9.66 -3.31 19.41
N TYR A 309 8.97 -4.43 19.41
CA TYR A 309 9.58 -5.76 19.37
C TYR A 309 9.61 -6.31 17.94
N ASP A 310 10.71 -6.96 17.63
CA ASP A 310 10.95 -7.69 16.39
C ASP A 310 11.49 -9.10 16.68
N ALA A 311 11.84 -9.86 15.65
CA ALA A 311 12.40 -11.21 15.82
C ALA A 311 13.73 -11.24 16.61
N THR A 312 14.45 -10.12 16.71
CA THR A 312 15.74 -10.05 17.42
C THR A 312 15.59 -9.72 18.90
N SER A 313 14.51 -9.02 19.26
CA SER A 313 14.26 -8.50 20.60
C SER A 313 13.13 -9.21 21.34
N LEU A 314 12.27 -9.96 20.64
CA LEU A 314 11.20 -10.73 21.27
C LEU A 314 11.79 -11.83 22.18
N PRO A 315 11.31 -11.99 23.42
CA PRO A 315 11.80 -13.04 24.33
C PRO A 315 11.67 -14.45 23.73
N LYS A 316 12.77 -15.21 23.78
CA LYS A 316 12.81 -16.61 23.30
C LYS A 316 11.84 -17.53 24.03
N THR A 317 11.48 -17.20 25.26
CA THR A 317 10.45 -17.93 26.02
C THR A 317 9.10 -17.91 25.32
N ILE A 318 8.83 -16.92 24.47
CA ILE A 318 7.61 -16.81 23.66
C ILE A 318 7.78 -17.50 22.30
N SER A 319 8.90 -17.28 21.61
CA SER A 319 9.11 -17.78 20.25
C SER A 319 9.51 -19.27 20.18
N ASP A 320 10.36 -19.76 21.07
CA ASP A 320 10.85 -21.14 21.04
C ASP A 320 9.71 -22.18 21.15
N PRO A 321 8.70 -22.02 22.04
CA PRO A 321 7.57 -22.94 22.09
C PRO A 321 6.77 -22.99 20.78
N LEU A 322 6.59 -21.85 20.10
CA LEU A 322 5.86 -21.79 18.84
C LEU A 322 6.58 -22.56 17.75
N LEU A 323 7.89 -22.33 17.61
CA LEU A 323 8.73 -23.07 16.65
C LEU A 323 8.68 -24.59 16.92
N HIS A 324 8.71 -24.99 18.19
CA HIS A 324 8.60 -26.39 18.57
C HIS A 324 7.22 -26.99 18.25
N TYR A 325 6.13 -26.24 18.48
CA TYR A 325 4.77 -26.70 18.13
C TYR A 325 4.61 -26.91 16.62
N VAL A 326 5.15 -26.01 15.81
CA VAL A 326 5.07 -26.17 14.34
C VAL A 326 5.96 -27.30 13.87
N SER A 327 7.15 -27.47 14.44
CA SER A 327 8.04 -28.59 14.14
C SER A 327 7.37 -29.94 14.43
N ASN A 328 6.77 -30.09 15.61
CA ASN A 328 6.06 -31.33 15.98
C ASN A 328 4.83 -31.58 15.10
N PHE A 329 4.07 -30.53 14.79
CA PHE A 329 2.94 -30.64 13.86
C PHE A 329 3.40 -31.07 12.46
N THR A 330 4.48 -30.47 11.96
CA THR A 330 5.08 -30.81 10.66
C THR A 330 5.55 -32.26 10.64
N ALA A 331 6.20 -32.72 11.71
CA ALA A 331 6.64 -34.11 11.84
C ALA A 331 5.43 -35.08 11.83
N MET A 332 4.34 -34.73 12.52
CA MET A 332 3.10 -35.52 12.49
C MET A 332 2.47 -35.52 11.10
N LEU A 333 2.39 -34.37 10.43
CA LEU A 333 1.81 -34.23 9.09
C LEU A 333 2.60 -35.06 8.05
N LEU A 334 3.93 -35.08 8.16
CA LEU A 334 4.82 -35.87 7.30
C LEU A 334 4.76 -37.39 7.53
N THR A 335 3.98 -37.88 8.50
CA THR A 335 3.66 -39.32 8.58
C THR A 335 2.77 -39.77 7.41
N PHE A 336 2.03 -38.82 6.81
CA PHE A 336 1.38 -38.99 5.53
C PHE A 336 2.35 -38.64 4.39
N ALA A 337 2.26 -39.35 3.27
CA ALA A 337 3.17 -39.16 2.15
C ALA A 337 2.82 -37.91 1.33
N CYS A 338 3.07 -36.74 1.92
CA CYS A 338 2.86 -35.44 1.32
C CYS A 338 3.52 -35.33 -0.05
N GLY A 339 2.79 -34.84 -1.06
CA GLY A 339 3.29 -34.70 -2.43
C GLY A 339 3.25 -35.97 -3.28
N ARG A 340 2.95 -37.14 -2.68
CA ARG A 340 2.74 -38.41 -3.37
C ARG A 340 1.28 -38.86 -3.27
N ASP A 341 0.75 -38.87 -2.06
CA ASP A 341 -0.61 -39.29 -1.77
C ASP A 341 -1.50 -38.05 -1.60
N LEU A 342 -2.78 -38.16 -1.93
CA LEU A 342 -3.76 -37.07 -1.84
C LEU A 342 -4.81 -37.41 -0.77
N TYR A 343 -4.93 -36.57 0.25
CA TYR A 343 -6.03 -36.63 1.23
C TYR A 343 -7.19 -35.69 0.86
N SER A 344 -6.93 -34.72 -0.03
CA SER A 344 -7.88 -33.73 -0.50
C SER A 344 -7.57 -33.36 -1.96
N PRO A 345 -8.59 -33.09 -2.80
CA PRO A 345 -8.39 -32.54 -4.15
C PRO A 345 -8.16 -31.02 -4.17
N LEU A 346 -8.37 -30.31 -3.05
CA LEU A 346 -8.32 -28.84 -2.97
C LEU A 346 -7.25 -28.31 -2.03
N GLN A 347 -6.68 -29.17 -1.18
CA GLN A 347 -5.76 -28.77 -0.11
C GLN A 347 -4.57 -29.72 -0.10
N THR A 348 -3.40 -29.18 0.20
CA THR A 348 -2.16 -29.94 0.27
C THR A 348 -1.58 -29.95 1.67
N CYS A 349 -0.55 -30.76 1.91
CA CYS A 349 0.16 -30.70 3.20
C CYS A 349 0.77 -29.32 3.47
N ALA A 350 1.26 -28.62 2.44
CA ALA A 350 1.84 -27.30 2.62
C ALA A 350 0.77 -26.27 3.01
N ASP A 351 -0.43 -26.37 2.44
CA ASP A 351 -1.57 -25.52 2.82
C ASP A 351 -1.97 -25.79 4.28
N CYS A 352 -2.08 -27.07 4.68
CA CYS A 352 -2.38 -27.48 6.05
C CYS A 352 -1.34 -26.92 7.05
N GLN A 353 -0.05 -27.07 6.76
CA GLN A 353 1.02 -26.55 7.61
C GLN A 353 0.96 -25.02 7.72
N TYR A 354 0.73 -24.32 6.60
CA TYR A 354 0.59 -22.86 6.57
C TYR A 354 -0.61 -22.38 7.37
N LYS A 355 -1.78 -23.01 7.21
CA LYS A 355 -2.98 -22.66 7.98
C LYS A 355 -2.81 -22.96 9.47
N TYR A 356 -2.17 -24.07 9.83
CA TYR A 356 -1.83 -24.37 11.22
C TYR A 356 -0.92 -23.29 11.83
N LEU A 357 0.09 -22.84 11.09
CA LEU A 357 0.98 -21.76 11.53
C LEU A 357 0.23 -20.45 11.73
N SER A 358 -0.59 -20.04 10.76
CA SER A 358 -1.43 -18.83 10.84
C SER A 358 -2.35 -18.86 12.06
N TRP A 359 -3.04 -19.99 12.29
CA TRP A 359 -3.85 -20.19 13.48
C TRP A 359 -3.02 -20.10 14.75
N LEU A 360 -1.90 -20.83 14.82
CA LEU A 360 -1.01 -20.85 15.99
C LEU A 360 -0.54 -19.45 16.36
N CYS A 361 -0.10 -18.66 15.37
CA CYS A 361 0.30 -17.27 15.59
C CYS A 361 -0.86 -16.42 16.14
N SER A 362 -2.05 -16.54 15.55
CA SER A 362 -3.24 -15.78 15.94
C SER A 362 -3.70 -16.08 17.38
N VAL A 363 -3.58 -17.34 17.80
CA VAL A 363 -3.97 -17.80 19.14
C VAL A 363 -2.87 -17.56 20.19
N SER A 364 -1.61 -17.50 19.77
CA SER A 364 -0.46 -17.35 20.66
C SER A 364 -0.01 -15.92 20.89
N PHE A 365 -0.28 -15.00 19.96
CA PHE A 365 0.00 -13.56 20.10
C PHE A 365 -1.31 -12.79 20.30
N PRO A 366 -1.74 -12.52 21.54
CA PRO A 366 -2.94 -11.74 21.79
C PRO A 366 -2.75 -10.32 21.24
N ARG A 367 -3.70 -9.86 20.44
CA ARG A 367 -3.70 -8.46 19.99
C ARG A 367 -4.32 -7.59 21.07
N CYS A 368 -3.56 -6.60 21.50
CA CYS A 368 -3.95 -5.62 22.50
C CYS A 368 -4.63 -4.42 21.83
N SER A 369 -5.78 -4.00 22.35
CA SER A 369 -6.55 -2.87 21.85
C SER A 369 -7.09 -2.01 22.99
N GLU A 370 -7.62 -0.85 22.62
CA GLU A 370 -8.45 -0.04 23.52
C GLU A 370 -9.84 -0.69 23.67
N PRO A 371 -10.52 -0.50 24.80
CA PRO A 371 -11.91 -0.92 24.95
C PRO A 371 -12.79 -0.31 23.85
N VAL A 372 -13.79 -1.06 23.37
CA VAL A 372 -14.78 -0.48 22.44
C VAL A 372 -15.49 0.67 23.17
N PRO A 373 -15.56 1.88 22.60
CA PRO A 373 -16.40 2.93 23.16
C PRO A 373 -17.85 2.45 23.21
N SER A 374 -18.55 2.71 24.33
CA SER A 374 -19.96 2.37 24.47
C SER A 374 -20.74 2.92 23.27
N PRO A 375 -21.58 2.12 22.58
CA PRO A 375 -22.34 2.61 21.45
C PRO A 375 -23.28 3.71 21.94
N ASP A 376 -23.04 4.95 21.53
CA ASP A 376 -24.02 6.03 21.66
C ASP A 376 -25.23 5.62 20.79
N GLY A 377 -26.37 5.43 21.45
CA GLY A 377 -27.53 4.78 20.85
C GLY A 377 -28.04 5.50 19.60
N ASN A 378 -27.89 4.85 18.44
CA ASN A 378 -28.83 4.79 17.30
C ASN A 378 -28.15 4.43 15.96
N ASP A 379 -26.84 4.22 15.88
CA ASP A 379 -26.22 3.83 14.61
C ASP A 379 -26.30 2.33 14.31
N ALA A 380 -26.81 2.03 13.11
CA ALA A 380 -26.97 0.69 12.58
C ALA A 380 -25.61 0.00 12.32
N GLN A 381 -25.52 -1.29 12.68
CA GLN A 381 -24.49 -2.27 12.28
C GLN A 381 -23.04 -1.75 12.13
N VAL A 382 -22.47 -1.15 13.18
CA VAL A 382 -21.00 -1.07 13.28
C VAL A 382 -20.48 -2.46 13.69
N PRO A 383 -19.51 -3.06 12.98
CA PRO A 383 -18.81 -4.26 13.44
C PRO A 383 -18.17 -3.98 14.81
N LEU A 384 -18.74 -4.50 15.89
CA LEU A 384 -18.16 -4.40 17.23
C LEU A 384 -17.06 -5.43 17.41
N SER A 385 -15.79 -5.03 17.32
CA SER A 385 -14.64 -5.93 17.52
C SER A 385 -14.82 -6.88 18.72
N ALA A 386 -14.44 -8.15 18.53
CA ALA A 386 -14.48 -9.23 19.52
C ALA A 386 -13.43 -9.01 20.63
N LEU A 387 -13.60 -7.92 21.39
CA LEU A 387 -12.73 -7.48 22.44
C LEU A 387 -13.19 -8.04 23.79
N GLN A 388 -12.25 -8.69 24.48
CA GLN A 388 -12.44 -9.18 25.83
C GLN A 388 -11.58 -8.35 26.80
N PRO A 389 -12.18 -7.69 27.82
CA PRO A 389 -11.41 -6.95 28.81
C PRO A 389 -10.51 -7.90 29.61
N GLN A 390 -9.25 -7.50 29.79
CA GLN A 390 -8.24 -8.22 30.56
C GLN A 390 -7.80 -7.33 31.74
N PRO A 391 -8.18 -7.69 32.98
CA PRO A 391 -7.69 -7.00 34.17
C PRO A 391 -6.18 -7.14 34.37
N SER A 392 -5.57 -6.17 35.04
CA SER A 392 -4.17 -6.24 35.45
C SER A 392 -3.91 -7.48 36.30
N GLY A 393 -2.79 -8.17 36.05
CA GLY A 393 -2.38 -9.34 36.85
C GLY A 393 -3.06 -10.66 36.48
N VAL A 394 -3.93 -10.69 35.46
CA VAL A 394 -4.60 -11.92 35.00
C VAL A 394 -3.64 -12.79 34.18
N THR A 395 -3.78 -14.10 34.31
CA THR A 395 -3.01 -15.07 33.55
C THR A 395 -3.32 -14.95 32.05
N PRO A 396 -2.30 -14.75 31.20
CA PRO A 396 -2.52 -14.59 29.78
C PRO A 396 -3.01 -15.89 29.14
N ARG A 397 -3.74 -15.76 28.03
CA ARG A 397 -4.21 -16.89 27.20
C ARG A 397 -3.07 -17.83 26.80
N ASN A 398 -1.94 -17.25 26.42
CA ASN A 398 -0.71 -17.98 26.18
C ASN A 398 0.17 -17.91 27.44
N VAL A 399 0.36 -19.04 28.11
CA VAL A 399 1.13 -19.14 29.36
C VAL A 399 2.61 -18.74 29.23
N PHE A 400 3.14 -18.66 28.01
CA PHE A 400 4.51 -18.19 27.76
C PHE A 400 4.62 -16.67 27.72
N PHE A 401 3.51 -15.95 27.68
CA PHE A 401 3.49 -14.51 27.84
C PHE A 401 3.62 -14.13 29.32
N PRO A 402 4.30 -13.02 29.63
CA PRO A 402 4.35 -12.51 30.99
C PRO A 402 2.98 -12.02 31.44
N THR A 403 2.67 -12.19 32.72
CA THR A 403 1.56 -11.48 33.36
C THR A 403 1.91 -9.99 33.44
N VAL A 404 1.07 -9.14 32.86
CA VAL A 404 1.28 -7.69 32.82
C VAL A 404 0.55 -6.96 33.94
N ASN A 405 1.12 -5.84 34.40
CA ASN A 405 0.60 -5.02 35.50
C ASN A 405 -0.27 -3.84 35.01
N TYR A 406 -0.99 -4.03 33.90
CA TYR A 406 -1.91 -3.05 33.35
C TYR A 406 -3.14 -3.76 32.77
N SER A 407 -4.27 -3.04 32.72
CA SER A 407 -5.47 -3.53 32.05
C SER A 407 -5.44 -3.21 30.55
N TYR A 408 -5.99 -4.09 29.73
CA TYR A 408 -6.12 -3.89 28.29
C TYR A 408 -7.36 -4.62 27.75
N ALA A 409 -7.76 -4.34 26.51
CA ALA A 409 -8.73 -5.18 25.80
C ALA A 409 -7.98 -6.14 24.87
N SER A 410 -8.25 -7.44 24.98
CA SER A 410 -7.69 -8.44 24.08
C SER A 410 -8.65 -8.67 22.92
N LEU A 411 -8.18 -8.49 21.70
CA LEU A 411 -8.91 -8.93 20.51
C LEU A 411 -8.78 -10.45 20.38
N LEU A 412 -9.91 -11.15 20.46
CA LEU A 412 -9.95 -12.60 20.39
C LEU A 412 -9.56 -13.08 18.98
N PRO A 413 -8.88 -14.23 18.85
CA PRO A 413 -8.60 -14.82 17.54
C PRO A 413 -9.91 -15.14 16.81
N CYS A 414 -9.94 -14.95 15.50
CA CYS A 414 -11.07 -15.33 14.66
C CYS A 414 -11.27 -16.85 14.68
N LEU A 415 -12.50 -17.33 14.91
CA LEU A 415 -12.79 -18.77 14.83
C LEU A 415 -12.45 -19.35 13.46
N GLU A 416 -12.56 -18.53 12.42
CA GLU A 416 -12.27 -18.85 11.03
C GLU A 416 -10.79 -19.22 10.83
N THR A 417 -9.86 -18.69 11.63
CA THR A 417 -8.45 -19.15 11.60
C THR A 417 -8.33 -20.61 12.03
N CYS A 418 -9.10 -21.03 13.03
CA CYS A 418 -9.17 -22.43 13.45
C CYS A 418 -9.82 -23.28 12.35
N ASN A 419 -10.98 -22.85 11.85
CA ASN A 419 -11.71 -23.59 10.81
C ASN A 419 -10.90 -23.71 9.51
N ALA A 420 -10.01 -22.75 9.22
CA ALA A 420 -9.08 -22.85 8.10
C ALA A 420 -8.11 -24.03 8.26
N VAL A 421 -7.65 -24.33 9.47
CA VAL A 421 -6.85 -25.53 9.74
C VAL A 421 -7.68 -26.79 9.56
N ASP A 422 -8.88 -26.84 10.16
CA ASP A 422 -9.78 -28.00 10.07
C ASP A 422 -10.12 -28.36 8.62
N ARG A 423 -10.33 -27.35 7.76
CA ARG A 423 -10.58 -27.53 6.32
C ARG A 423 -9.34 -27.90 5.52
N ALA A 424 -8.18 -27.35 5.89
CA ALA A 424 -6.95 -27.56 5.15
C ALA A 424 -6.32 -28.92 5.48
N CYS A 425 -6.47 -29.42 6.69
CA CYS A 425 -5.69 -30.55 7.19
C CYS A 425 -6.35 -31.93 7.04
N PRO A 426 -5.56 -33.01 6.99
CA PRO A 426 -6.10 -34.36 6.95
C PRO A 426 -6.89 -34.73 8.21
N ASN A 427 -8.03 -35.41 8.03
CA ASN A 427 -8.92 -35.80 9.13
C ASN A 427 -8.27 -36.69 10.20
N PHE A 428 -7.26 -37.50 9.85
CA PHE A 428 -6.58 -38.39 10.79
C PHE A 428 -5.75 -37.64 11.84
N LEU A 429 -5.45 -36.35 11.61
CA LEU A 429 -4.82 -35.50 12.63
C LEU A 429 -5.75 -35.20 13.80
N GLY A 430 -7.07 -35.34 13.61
CA GLY A 430 -8.06 -35.12 14.66
C GLY A 430 -8.15 -33.67 15.15
N PHE A 431 -7.64 -32.71 14.38
CA PHE A 431 -7.81 -31.29 14.67
C PHE A 431 -9.31 -30.95 14.70
N LYS A 432 -9.75 -30.17 15.69
CA LYS A 432 -11.16 -29.81 15.85
C LYS A 432 -11.29 -28.42 16.44
N CYS A 433 -12.20 -27.63 15.88
CA CYS A 433 -12.52 -26.30 16.35
C CYS A 433 -13.76 -26.29 17.26
N PRO A 434 -13.85 -25.34 18.21
CA PRO A 434 -15.05 -25.18 19.02
C PRO A 434 -16.24 -24.77 18.14
N LEU A 435 -17.44 -25.22 18.51
CA LEU A 435 -18.66 -24.89 17.78
C LEU A 435 -19.17 -23.51 18.21
N PRO A 436 -19.55 -22.63 17.26
CA PRO A 436 -20.06 -21.28 17.56
C PRO A 436 -21.13 -21.24 18.64
N GLN A 437 -22.03 -22.22 18.61
CA GLN A 437 -23.22 -22.31 19.45
C GLN A 437 -23.02 -22.80 20.90
N PHE A 438 -21.82 -23.30 21.27
CA PHE A 438 -21.65 -24.00 22.56
C PHE A 438 -20.60 -23.41 23.52
N ASN A 439 -19.79 -22.43 23.10
CA ASN A 439 -18.82 -21.66 23.92
C ASN A 439 -17.67 -21.02 23.09
N ALA A 440 -17.71 -21.06 21.75
CA ALA A 440 -16.60 -20.54 20.96
C ALA A 440 -16.34 -19.04 21.23
N ASP A 441 -17.39 -18.28 21.51
CA ASP A 441 -17.39 -16.86 21.88
C ASP A 441 -16.56 -16.54 23.14
N SER A 442 -16.30 -17.53 24.00
CA SER A 442 -15.44 -17.35 25.18
C SER A 442 -13.95 -17.25 24.86
N SER A 443 -13.52 -17.76 23.70
CA SER A 443 -12.09 -17.92 23.36
C SER A 443 -11.73 -17.49 21.94
N TYR A 444 -12.73 -17.25 21.09
CA TYR A 444 -12.63 -16.81 19.70
C TYR A 444 -13.68 -15.74 19.41
N GLY A 445 -13.38 -14.84 18.48
CA GLY A 445 -14.39 -14.00 17.85
C GLY A 445 -15.26 -14.83 16.91
N VAL A 446 -16.58 -14.70 17.03
CA VAL A 446 -17.57 -15.44 16.23
C VAL A 446 -18.51 -14.46 15.50
N GLY A 447 -18.93 -14.80 14.28
CA GLY A 447 -20.20 -14.31 13.73
C GLY A 447 -20.21 -12.99 12.96
N PHE A 448 -19.07 -12.44 12.51
CA PHE A 448 -19.09 -11.28 11.63
C PHE A 448 -18.62 -11.57 10.20
N ILE A 449 -17.94 -12.69 9.96
CA ILE A 449 -17.39 -13.02 8.65
C ILE A 449 -17.60 -14.51 8.35
N ASP A 450 -18.84 -14.98 8.49
CA ASP A 450 -19.23 -16.32 8.10
C ASP A 450 -20.53 -16.19 7.27
N GLY A 451 -20.35 -15.81 6.01
CA GLY A 451 -21.40 -15.71 4.99
C GLY A 451 -22.49 -14.66 5.25
N THR A 452 -23.39 -14.56 4.29
CA THR A 452 -24.61 -13.73 4.40
C THR A 452 -25.75 -14.46 5.13
N GLU A 453 -25.60 -15.79 5.33
CA GLU A 453 -26.58 -16.64 5.99
C GLU A 453 -26.10 -17.06 7.39
N GLY A 454 -26.90 -16.71 8.41
CA GLY A 454 -26.58 -17.04 9.80
C GLY A 454 -26.43 -18.55 10.02
N GLY A 455 -25.27 -18.95 10.54
CA GLY A 455 -24.97 -20.36 10.86
C GLY A 455 -24.24 -21.12 9.74
N VAL A 456 -23.95 -20.48 8.61
CA VAL A 456 -23.12 -21.06 7.54
C VAL A 456 -21.66 -20.63 7.77
N ILE A 457 -20.77 -21.62 7.98
CA ILE A 457 -19.34 -21.36 8.16
C ILE A 457 -18.69 -21.27 6.77
N GLU A 458 -18.28 -20.07 6.34
CA GLU A 458 -17.71 -19.80 5.01
C GLU A 458 -16.19 -19.53 5.07
N GLN A 459 -15.62 -18.97 4.00
CA GLN A 459 -14.19 -18.61 3.89
C GLN A 459 -13.92 -17.16 4.36
N GLY A 460 -14.46 -16.77 5.51
CA GLY A 460 -14.32 -15.41 6.01
C GLY A 460 -12.88 -14.88 5.98
N LYS A 461 -12.72 -13.61 5.58
CA LYS A 461 -11.42 -12.91 5.65
C LYS A 461 -11.15 -12.45 7.08
N THR A 462 -10.20 -13.10 7.75
CA THR A 462 -9.81 -12.75 9.12
C THR A 462 -8.80 -11.61 9.18
N GLY A 463 -8.71 -10.90 10.31
CA GLY A 463 -7.57 -10.02 10.58
C GLY A 463 -7.38 -8.80 9.67
N THR A 464 -8.30 -8.57 8.74
CA THR A 464 -8.29 -7.44 7.80
C THR A 464 -9.20 -6.33 8.31
N ALA A 465 -8.80 -5.09 8.03
CA ALA A 465 -9.65 -3.94 8.26
C ALA A 465 -10.96 -4.11 7.48
N GLN A 466 -12.08 -4.06 8.19
CA GLN A 466 -13.43 -4.19 7.64
C GLN A 466 -13.93 -2.87 7.04
N ASP A 467 -13.22 -1.78 7.29
CA ASP A 467 -13.52 -0.48 6.72
C ASP A 467 -12.25 0.35 6.52
N LYS A 468 -12.45 1.50 5.89
CA LYS A 468 -11.42 2.51 5.64
C LYS A 468 -10.85 3.15 6.92
N TRP A 469 -11.39 2.85 8.10
CA TRP A 469 -10.95 3.38 9.39
C TRP A 469 -10.00 2.43 10.14
N GLY A 470 -9.73 1.25 9.57
CA GLY A 470 -8.86 0.26 10.18
C GLY A 470 -9.54 -0.60 11.24
N ASN A 471 -10.88 -0.61 11.30
CA ASN A 471 -11.61 -1.41 12.28
C ASN A 471 -11.49 -2.90 11.95
N ILE A 472 -11.07 -3.70 12.92
CA ILE A 472 -10.86 -5.14 12.74
C ILE A 472 -11.77 -5.90 13.70
N TRP A 473 -12.48 -6.92 13.21
CA TRP A 473 -13.44 -7.68 14.02
C TRP A 473 -12.75 -8.62 15.02
N CYS A 474 -11.77 -9.40 14.58
CA CYS A 474 -11.09 -10.40 15.39
C CYS A 474 -9.63 -10.55 14.91
N ASN A 475 -8.79 -11.14 15.76
CA ASN A 475 -7.37 -11.31 15.46
C ASN A 475 -7.14 -12.47 14.49
N GLY A 476 -6.38 -12.24 13.43
CA GLY A 476 -6.11 -13.23 12.40
C GLY A 476 -5.16 -12.68 11.33
N SER A 477 -4.81 -13.52 10.37
CA SER A 477 -3.95 -13.16 9.23
C SER A 477 -4.72 -13.03 7.94
#